data_AF-A0A7S9PUX0-F1
#
_entry.id   AF-A0A7S9PUX0-F1
#
_cell.length_a   1.000
_cell.length_b   1.000
_cell.length_c   1.000
_cell.angle_alpha   90.00
_cell.angle_beta   90.00
_cell.angle_gamma   90.00
#
_symmetry.space_group_name_H-M   'P 1'
#
loop_
_entity.id
_entity.type
_entity.pdbx_description
1 polymer ?
#
loop_
_entity_poly.entity_id
_entity_poly.type
_entity_poly.pdbx_seq_one_letter_code
_entity_poly.pdbx_strand_id
1 'polypeptide(L)'
;MKKCIHELLKGPASIDQLKNSSEPQIMHRYQLDSLGYVWAALLPFVRKYNEPMLAAYLRSSPDATGQRPTTSYSDSSFSSAGWQENIEMPLLEDATIRLASCFVRCVLNYGQPVKFDHGVFLEFRDERFTYSCDLGGSRAVHAVDDGGIQVFDKEKGVFRQVTLLEGKRTFQKIVSGEALITDRLLAQMVGEVLALAMQDESDARKVGVSRTEFFALHATAHYLKFFHFHVSSAYKGSYGGIDENDPSDTLLKDVLAVKSTHWLDIKQSGHRKIIADHLLALISWTRQKLAE
;
A
#
# COMPACT_ATOMS: atom_id res chain seq x y z
N MET A 1 -8.73 -24.41 0.92
CA MET A 1 -8.60 -23.11 0.24
C MET A 1 -9.86 -22.88 -0.59
N LYS A 2 -10.56 -21.74 -0.45
CA LYS A 2 -11.83 -21.50 -1.17
C LYS A 2 -11.59 -21.45 -2.69
N LYS A 3 -12.59 -21.84 -3.49
CA LYS A 3 -12.54 -21.86 -4.97
C LYS A 3 -12.02 -20.56 -5.57
N CYS A 4 -12.44 -19.40 -5.04
CA CYS A 4 -12.00 -18.09 -5.51
C CYS A 4 -10.48 -17.89 -5.43
N ILE A 5 -9.85 -18.24 -4.30
CA ILE A 5 -8.39 -18.13 -4.17
C ILE A 5 -7.72 -19.08 -5.16
N HIS A 6 -8.21 -20.31 -5.31
CA HIS A 6 -7.61 -21.25 -6.27
C HIS A 6 -7.60 -20.67 -7.71
N GLU A 7 -8.71 -20.09 -8.14
CA GLU A 7 -8.80 -19.45 -9.46
C GLU A 7 -7.96 -18.16 -9.56
N LEU A 8 -7.83 -17.38 -8.49
CA LEU A 8 -6.91 -16.23 -8.42
C LEU A 8 -5.47 -16.68 -8.68
N LEU A 9 -5.03 -17.76 -8.02
CA LEU A 9 -3.67 -18.29 -8.15
C LEU A 9 -3.42 -18.83 -9.57
N LYS A 10 -4.37 -19.59 -10.11
CA LYS A 10 -4.33 -20.10 -11.47
C LYS A 10 -4.23 -18.97 -12.49
N GLY A 11 -5.01 -17.92 -12.31
CA GLY A 11 -5.06 -16.78 -13.21
C GLY A 11 -5.81 -17.05 -14.52
N PRO A 12 -5.85 -16.06 -15.43
CA PRO A 12 -6.38 -16.27 -16.77
C PRO A 12 -5.54 -17.30 -17.54
N ALA A 13 -6.14 -17.95 -18.53
CA ALA A 13 -5.42 -18.89 -19.42
C ALA A 13 -4.22 -18.21 -20.10
N SER A 14 -4.34 -16.93 -20.43
CA SER A 14 -3.24 -16.08 -20.86
C SER A 14 -3.47 -14.64 -20.41
N ILE A 15 -2.44 -14.01 -19.84
CA ILE A 15 -2.46 -12.59 -19.48
C ILE A 15 -2.59 -11.71 -20.74
N ASP A 16 -2.05 -12.15 -21.87
CA ASP A 16 -2.14 -11.41 -23.14
C ASP A 16 -3.57 -11.37 -23.69
N GLN A 17 -4.39 -12.38 -23.41
CA GLN A 17 -5.80 -12.38 -23.83
C GLN A 17 -6.62 -11.27 -23.14
N LEU A 18 -6.18 -10.81 -21.96
CA LEU A 18 -6.85 -9.70 -21.27
C LEU A 18 -6.74 -8.39 -22.05
N LYS A 19 -5.66 -8.18 -22.81
CA LYS A 19 -5.40 -6.92 -23.55
C LYS A 19 -6.56 -6.53 -24.48
N ASN A 20 -7.18 -7.53 -25.09
CA ASN A 20 -8.25 -7.38 -26.08
C ASN A 20 -9.66 -7.48 -25.47
N SER A 21 -9.76 -7.63 -24.14
CA SER A 21 -11.05 -7.73 -23.43
C SER A 21 -11.39 -6.39 -22.76
N SER A 22 -12.65 -5.97 -22.80
CA SER A 22 -13.15 -4.86 -21.98
C SER A 22 -13.40 -5.29 -20.54
N GLU A 23 -13.51 -4.33 -19.61
CA GLU A 23 -13.83 -4.63 -18.21
C GLU A 23 -15.15 -5.44 -18.07
N PRO A 24 -16.28 -5.05 -18.71
CA PRO A 24 -17.50 -5.87 -18.66
C PRO A 24 -17.33 -7.30 -19.20
N GLN A 25 -16.53 -7.50 -20.26
CA GLN A 25 -16.24 -8.84 -20.78
C GLN A 25 -15.45 -9.69 -19.79
N ILE A 26 -14.50 -9.06 -19.07
CA ILE A 26 -13.75 -9.74 -18.00
C ILE A 26 -14.69 -10.10 -16.84
N MET A 27 -15.55 -9.17 -16.40
CA MET A 27 -16.51 -9.43 -15.32
C MET A 27 -17.43 -10.61 -15.67
N HIS A 28 -17.97 -10.67 -16.89
CA HIS A 28 -18.79 -11.80 -17.34
C HIS A 28 -18.02 -13.12 -17.43
N ARG A 29 -16.74 -13.08 -17.82
CA ARG A 29 -15.89 -14.27 -17.92
C ARG A 29 -15.50 -14.83 -16.55
N TYR A 30 -15.26 -13.96 -15.58
CA TYR A 30 -14.86 -14.30 -14.22
C TYR A 30 -15.99 -14.00 -13.23
N GLN A 31 -17.04 -14.82 -13.28
CA GLN A 31 -18.31 -14.67 -12.54
C GLN A 31 -18.19 -14.54 -11.01
N LEU A 32 -17.01 -14.81 -10.43
CA LEU A 32 -16.74 -14.46 -9.03
C LEU A 32 -16.33 -12.99 -9.00
N ASP A 33 -17.21 -12.11 -8.53
CA ASP A 33 -17.07 -10.66 -8.61
C ASP A 33 -15.65 -10.16 -8.31
N SER A 34 -15.03 -10.63 -7.22
CA SER A 34 -13.66 -10.20 -6.87
C SER A 34 -12.58 -10.61 -7.87
N LEU A 35 -12.70 -11.75 -8.56
CA LEU A 35 -11.73 -12.16 -9.59
C LEU A 35 -11.83 -11.27 -10.83
N GLY A 36 -13.04 -10.95 -11.26
CA GLY A 36 -13.28 -10.05 -12.39
C GLY A 36 -12.59 -8.71 -12.16
N TYR A 37 -12.74 -8.13 -10.96
CA TYR A 37 -12.10 -6.86 -10.60
C TYR A 37 -10.58 -6.93 -10.59
N VAL A 38 -9.97 -8.02 -10.09
CA VAL A 38 -8.50 -8.18 -10.14
C VAL A 38 -7.99 -8.15 -11.58
N TRP A 39 -8.62 -8.92 -12.47
CA TRP A 39 -8.16 -9.01 -13.86
C TRP A 39 -8.49 -7.75 -14.67
N ALA A 40 -9.60 -7.08 -14.36
CA ALA A 40 -9.93 -5.79 -14.95
C ALA A 40 -8.93 -4.71 -14.49
N ALA A 41 -8.56 -4.67 -13.21
CA ALA A 41 -7.58 -3.74 -12.67
C ALA A 41 -6.16 -3.96 -13.24
N LEU A 42 -5.87 -5.15 -13.78
CA LEU A 42 -4.60 -5.44 -14.46
C LEU A 42 -4.53 -4.87 -15.88
N LEU A 43 -5.67 -4.47 -16.48
CA LEU A 43 -5.74 -3.99 -17.87
C LEU A 43 -4.77 -2.85 -18.22
N PRO A 44 -4.60 -1.80 -17.40
CA PRO A 44 -3.66 -0.71 -17.66
C PRO A 44 -2.21 -1.19 -17.84
N PHE A 45 -1.84 -2.30 -17.20
CA PHE A 45 -0.46 -2.81 -17.20
C PHE A 45 -0.18 -3.84 -18.29
N VAL A 46 -1.23 -4.36 -18.94
CA VAL A 46 -1.11 -5.29 -20.07
C VAL A 46 -1.34 -4.61 -21.40
N ARG A 47 -2.23 -3.61 -21.46
CA ARG A 47 -2.37 -2.80 -22.67
C ARG A 47 -1.11 -1.97 -22.81
N LYS A 48 -0.35 -2.16 -23.88
CA LYS A 48 0.69 -1.21 -24.25
C LYS A 48 -0.02 0.11 -24.47
N TYR A 49 0.13 1.07 -23.56
CA TYR A 49 -0.13 2.46 -23.92
C TYR A 49 0.72 2.72 -25.16
N ASN A 50 0.11 3.24 -26.24
CA ASN A 50 0.85 3.55 -27.45
C ASN A 50 2.08 4.40 -27.07
N GLU A 51 3.28 3.86 -27.33
CA GLU A 51 4.57 4.45 -26.97
C GLU A 51 4.72 5.96 -27.25
N PRO A 52 4.14 6.55 -28.31
CA PRO A 52 4.30 7.98 -28.57
C PRO A 52 3.80 8.87 -27.43
N MET A 53 2.73 8.47 -26.74
CA MET A 53 2.13 9.27 -25.67
C MET A 53 2.93 9.15 -24.36
N LEU A 54 3.47 7.95 -24.07
CA LEU A 54 4.30 7.71 -22.90
C LEU A 54 5.70 8.32 -23.06
N ALA A 55 6.29 8.25 -24.26
CA ALA A 55 7.62 8.79 -24.56
C ALA A 55 7.64 10.33 -24.61
N ALA A 56 6.58 10.97 -25.12
CA ALA A 56 6.43 12.42 -25.06
C ALA A 56 6.29 12.94 -23.62
N TYR A 57 5.58 12.18 -22.77
CA TYR A 57 5.35 12.55 -21.36
C TYR A 57 6.55 12.29 -20.45
N LEU A 58 7.26 11.18 -20.62
CA LEU A 58 8.48 10.88 -19.86
C LEU A 58 9.61 11.90 -20.11
N ARG A 59 9.59 12.59 -21.26
CA ARG A 59 10.51 13.69 -21.56
C ARG A 59 10.08 15.03 -20.94
N SER A 60 8.83 15.19 -20.52
CA SER A 60 8.27 16.47 -20.05
C SER A 60 7.92 16.49 -18.56
N SER A 61 8.15 15.41 -17.81
CA SER A 61 7.79 15.34 -16.39
C SER A 61 8.81 16.06 -15.50
N PRO A 62 8.41 17.09 -14.73
CA PRO A 62 9.30 17.79 -13.80
C PRO A 62 9.31 17.10 -12.43
N ASP A 63 9.59 15.79 -12.38
CA ASP A 63 9.70 15.07 -11.10
C ASP A 63 11.09 15.23 -10.41
N ALA A 64 11.82 16.29 -10.78
CA ALA A 64 13.01 16.73 -10.06
C ALA A 64 12.70 17.67 -8.87
N THR A 65 11.49 18.23 -8.77
CA THR A 65 11.12 19.15 -7.69
C THR A 65 9.83 18.69 -7.02
N GLY A 66 9.97 17.97 -5.90
CA GLY A 66 8.88 17.35 -5.15
C GLY A 66 7.92 18.33 -4.48
N GLN A 67 7.03 18.96 -5.25
CA GLN A 67 5.84 19.61 -4.72
C GLN A 67 4.59 18.95 -5.30
N ARG A 68 3.87 18.24 -4.43
CA ARG A 68 2.50 17.75 -4.70
C ARG A 68 1.54 18.94 -4.53
N PRO A 69 0.49 19.10 -5.35
CA PRO A 69 -0.45 20.21 -5.17
C PRO A 69 -1.16 20.07 -3.82
N THR A 70 -1.00 21.08 -2.97
CA THR A 70 -1.81 21.30 -1.77
C THR A 70 -3.23 21.68 -2.19
N THR A 71 -4.22 20.88 -1.83
CA THR A 71 -5.64 21.28 -1.89
C THR A 71 -5.92 22.30 -0.79
N SER A 72 -5.65 23.58 -1.07
CA SER A 72 -6.12 24.68 -0.22
C SER A 72 -7.50 25.10 -0.68
N TYR A 73 -8.47 25.01 0.23
CA TYR A 73 -9.75 25.70 0.12
C TYR A 73 -9.49 27.21 -0.05
N SER A 74 -10.09 27.82 -1.07
CA SER A 74 -10.37 29.26 -1.09
C SER A 74 -11.52 29.53 -2.06
N ASP A 75 -12.55 30.18 -1.51
CA ASP A 75 -13.69 30.72 -2.22
C ASP A 75 -13.26 31.77 -3.24
N SER A 76 -13.60 31.58 -4.52
CA SER A 76 -13.81 32.70 -5.43
C SER A 76 -14.72 32.32 -6.59
N SER A 77 -15.79 33.11 -6.71
CA SER A 77 -16.74 33.15 -7.82
C SER A 77 -16.09 33.74 -9.09
N PHE A 78 -16.07 33.01 -10.21
CA PHE A 78 -16.66 33.38 -11.53
C PHE A 78 -16.12 32.58 -12.74
N SER A 79 -17.04 32.40 -13.70
CA SER A 79 -16.90 32.23 -15.16
C SER A 79 -16.38 30.92 -15.77
N SER A 80 -17.35 30.16 -16.26
CA SER A 80 -17.26 29.13 -17.30
C SER A 80 -16.93 29.74 -18.67
N ALA A 81 -15.66 29.69 -19.08
CA ALA A 81 -15.27 29.69 -20.48
C ALA A 81 -13.87 29.07 -20.63
N GLY A 82 -13.79 27.91 -21.29
CA GLY A 82 -12.53 27.42 -21.88
C GLY A 82 -11.58 26.60 -20.99
N TRP A 83 -12.06 25.87 -19.99
CA TRP A 83 -11.25 24.83 -19.35
C TRP A 83 -11.03 23.66 -20.33
N GLN A 84 -9.90 23.66 -21.03
CA GLN A 84 -9.27 22.41 -21.44
C GLN A 84 -8.57 21.87 -20.19
N GLU A 85 -9.17 20.88 -19.54
CA GLU A 85 -8.41 19.99 -18.67
C GLU A 85 -7.28 19.41 -19.52
N ASN A 86 -6.06 19.93 -19.32
CA ASN A 86 -4.88 19.13 -19.58
C ASN A 86 -5.07 17.88 -18.72
N ILE A 87 -5.41 16.76 -19.35
CA ILE A 87 -5.47 15.45 -18.70
C ILE A 87 -4.02 15.12 -18.32
N GLU A 88 -3.58 15.68 -17.20
CA GLU A 88 -2.47 15.16 -16.43
C GLU A 88 -2.73 13.66 -16.24
N MET A 89 -1.70 12.81 -16.10
CA MET A 89 -1.92 11.38 -15.82
C MET A 89 -1.85 11.08 -14.31
N PRO A 90 -2.92 11.31 -13.52
CA PRO A 90 -3.16 10.64 -12.23
C PRO A 90 -3.28 9.10 -12.36
N LEU A 91 -3.48 8.56 -13.56
CA LEU A 91 -4.08 7.24 -13.77
C LEU A 91 -3.23 6.02 -13.39
N LEU A 92 -1.89 6.07 -13.44
CA LEU A 92 -1.09 4.84 -13.25
C LEU A 92 -0.86 4.49 -11.78
N GLU A 93 -0.76 5.51 -10.93
CA GLU A 93 -0.67 5.33 -9.47
C GLU A 93 -1.98 4.77 -8.96
N ASP A 94 -3.09 5.41 -9.34
CA ASP A 94 -4.43 4.98 -8.97
C ASP A 94 -4.74 3.59 -9.55
N ALA A 95 -4.26 3.26 -10.76
CA ALA A 95 -4.34 1.89 -11.29
C ALA A 95 -3.51 0.89 -10.47
N THR A 96 -2.35 1.30 -9.96
CA THR A 96 -1.47 0.45 -9.12
C THR A 96 -2.16 0.17 -7.80
N ILE A 97 -2.67 1.21 -7.15
CA ILE A 97 -3.46 1.11 -5.91
C ILE A 97 -4.71 0.28 -6.13
N ARG A 98 -5.47 0.52 -7.21
CA ARG A 98 -6.66 -0.27 -7.57
C ARG A 98 -6.31 -1.75 -7.74
N LEU A 99 -5.23 -2.07 -8.46
CA LEU A 99 -4.81 -3.46 -8.65
C LEU A 99 -4.42 -4.13 -7.33
N ALA A 100 -3.60 -3.46 -6.51
CA ALA A 100 -3.22 -3.95 -5.19
C ALA A 100 -4.45 -4.17 -4.31
N SER A 101 -5.34 -3.19 -4.24
CA SER A 101 -6.60 -3.22 -3.49
C SER A 101 -7.50 -4.37 -3.93
N CYS A 102 -7.76 -4.53 -5.24
CA CYS A 102 -8.56 -5.63 -5.75
C CYS A 102 -7.95 -7.00 -5.41
N PHE A 103 -6.62 -7.15 -5.54
CA PHE A 103 -5.94 -8.42 -5.22
C PHE A 103 -6.05 -8.73 -3.73
N VAL A 104 -5.72 -7.77 -2.87
CA VAL A 104 -5.77 -7.94 -1.42
C VAL A 104 -7.19 -8.26 -0.97
N ARG A 105 -8.19 -7.50 -1.43
CA ARG A 105 -9.62 -7.76 -1.14
C ARG A 105 -10.05 -9.16 -1.56
N CYS A 106 -9.64 -9.61 -2.74
CA CYS A 106 -9.94 -10.97 -3.19
C CYS A 106 -9.36 -12.02 -2.23
N VAL A 107 -8.16 -11.83 -1.71
CA VAL A 107 -7.60 -12.75 -0.71
C VAL A 107 -8.29 -12.61 0.65
N LEU A 108 -8.55 -11.40 1.14
CA LEU A 108 -9.19 -11.19 2.44
C LEU A 108 -10.64 -11.74 2.47
N ASN A 109 -11.44 -11.49 1.42
CA ASN A 109 -12.85 -11.92 1.36
C ASN A 109 -12.98 -13.45 1.34
N TYR A 110 -12.04 -14.13 0.67
CA TYR A 110 -12.13 -15.58 0.46
C TYR A 110 -11.13 -16.39 1.30
N GLY A 111 -10.17 -15.74 1.95
CA GLY A 111 -9.14 -16.35 2.80
C GLY A 111 -9.56 -16.48 4.25
N GLN A 112 -10.55 -15.71 4.67
CA GLN A 112 -11.04 -15.70 6.05
C GLN A 112 -12.20 -16.70 6.24
N PRO A 113 -12.28 -17.38 7.41
CA PRO A 113 -13.40 -18.25 7.77
C PRO A 113 -14.72 -17.47 7.79
N VAL A 114 -15.80 -18.14 7.37
CA VAL A 114 -17.15 -17.53 7.22
C VAL A 114 -17.92 -17.46 8.54
N LYS A 115 -17.40 -18.05 9.62
CA LYS A 115 -18.10 -18.05 10.91
C LYS A 115 -18.07 -16.64 11.50
N PHE A 116 -19.20 -15.94 11.39
CA PHE A 116 -19.42 -14.55 11.79
C PHE A 116 -19.35 -14.34 13.31
N ASP A 117 -19.53 -15.42 14.07
CA ASP A 117 -20.00 -15.35 15.44
C ASP A 117 -18.93 -14.75 16.37
N HIS A 118 -17.63 -14.90 16.06
CA HIS A 118 -16.52 -14.37 16.88
C HIS A 118 -15.26 -13.98 16.06
N GLY A 119 -15.38 -13.81 14.75
CA GLY A 119 -14.21 -13.64 13.88
C GLY A 119 -13.60 -12.24 13.92
N VAL A 120 -12.29 -12.17 14.15
CA VAL A 120 -11.42 -11.08 13.70
C VAL A 120 -11.39 -11.11 12.16
N PHE A 121 -11.98 -10.08 11.53
CA PHE A 121 -12.03 -9.91 10.08
C PHE A 121 -11.17 -8.72 9.66
N LEU A 122 -10.17 -9.01 8.84
CA LEU A 122 -9.35 -8.00 8.19
C LEU A 122 -10.08 -7.49 6.97
N GLU A 123 -10.02 -6.18 6.77
CA GLU A 123 -10.58 -5.47 5.63
C GLU A 123 -9.53 -4.56 5.01
N PHE A 124 -9.72 -4.27 3.73
CA PHE A 124 -8.89 -3.29 3.03
C PHE A 124 -9.50 -1.89 3.18
N ARG A 125 -8.68 -0.95 3.63
CA ARG A 125 -8.96 0.48 3.77
C ARG A 125 -8.45 1.21 2.53
N ASP A 126 -9.35 1.90 1.81
CA ASP A 126 -8.97 2.74 0.67
C ASP A 126 -8.60 4.17 1.11
N GLU A 127 -9.10 4.60 2.26
CA GLU A 127 -8.86 5.94 2.80
C GLU A 127 -7.37 6.15 3.02
N ARG A 128 -6.83 7.29 2.60
CA ARG A 128 -5.46 7.69 2.93
C ARG A 128 -5.38 8.25 4.34
N PHE A 129 -4.45 7.77 5.16
CA PHE A 129 -4.24 8.29 6.50
C PHE A 129 -2.96 9.13 6.58
N THR A 130 -3.13 10.35 7.08
CA THR A 130 -2.01 11.20 7.50
C THR A 130 -1.62 10.84 8.92
N TYR A 131 -0.41 10.36 9.09
CA TYR A 131 0.24 10.14 10.37
C TYR A 131 1.11 11.34 10.71
N SER A 132 0.95 11.85 11.92
CA SER A 132 1.77 12.91 12.47
C SER A 132 2.26 12.48 13.83
N CYS A 133 3.56 12.49 14.05
CA CYS A 133 4.15 12.26 15.35
C CYS A 133 5.05 13.44 15.72
N ASP A 134 4.78 14.05 16.87
CA ASP A 134 5.63 15.07 17.47
C ASP A 134 6.83 14.38 18.15
N LEU A 135 8.03 14.82 17.81
CA LEU A 135 9.30 14.34 18.38
C LEU A 135 9.87 15.33 19.40
N GLY A 136 9.06 16.25 19.89
CA GLY A 136 9.45 17.35 20.78
C GLY A 136 10.05 18.54 20.02
N GLY A 137 9.77 19.74 20.54
CA GLY A 137 10.25 21.00 19.97
C GLY A 137 9.48 21.39 18.71
N SER A 138 10.20 21.67 17.62
CA SER A 138 9.66 22.01 16.30
C SER A 138 9.52 20.82 15.34
N ARG A 139 9.79 19.59 15.80
CA ARG A 139 9.88 18.42 14.93
C ARG A 139 8.60 17.62 14.91
N ALA A 140 8.09 17.41 13.71
CA ALA A 140 7.06 16.43 13.47
C ALA A 140 7.42 15.56 12.29
N VAL A 141 7.22 14.26 12.43
CA VAL A 141 7.21 13.34 11.29
C VAL A 141 5.81 13.40 10.70
N HIS A 142 5.73 13.78 9.42
CA HIS A 142 4.49 13.74 8.65
C HIS A 142 4.61 12.70 7.55
N ALA A 143 3.68 11.76 7.56
CA ALA A 143 3.63 10.65 6.61
C ALA A 143 2.19 10.43 6.16
N VAL A 144 1.99 10.00 4.91
CA VAL A 144 0.66 9.72 4.36
C VAL A 144 0.74 8.41 3.60
N ASP A 145 -0.09 7.45 3.98
CA ASP A 145 -0.21 6.20 3.23
C ASP A 145 -1.22 6.30 2.08
N ASP A 146 -1.20 5.31 1.19
CA ASP A 146 -2.15 5.14 0.09
C ASP A 146 -3.27 4.12 0.43
N GLY A 147 -3.51 3.86 1.72
CA GLY A 147 -4.48 2.89 2.21
C GLY A 147 -3.82 1.80 3.07
N GLY A 148 -4.49 0.65 3.21
CA GLY A 148 -3.91 -0.45 3.97
C GLY A 148 -4.87 -1.58 4.30
N ILE A 149 -4.45 -2.43 5.22
CA ILE A 149 -5.26 -3.48 5.83
C ILE A 149 -5.49 -3.10 7.28
N GLN A 150 -6.75 -3.18 7.72
CA GLN A 150 -7.14 -2.90 9.10
C GLN A 150 -8.06 -3.98 9.65
N VAL A 151 -8.30 -3.91 10.95
CA VAL A 151 -9.17 -4.82 11.67
C VAL A 151 -9.95 -4.08 12.74
N PHE A 152 -11.23 -4.39 12.89
CA PHE A 152 -12.04 -3.85 13.97
C PHE A 152 -11.83 -4.66 15.24
N ASP A 153 -11.18 -4.07 16.23
CA ASP A 153 -11.01 -4.61 17.57
C ASP A 153 -12.32 -4.37 18.34
N LYS A 154 -13.15 -5.42 18.44
CA LYS A 154 -14.46 -5.35 19.09
C LYS A 154 -14.36 -5.06 20.59
N GLU A 155 -13.29 -5.48 21.25
CA GLU A 155 -13.14 -5.28 22.70
C GLU A 155 -12.86 -3.83 23.02
N LYS A 156 -12.05 -3.17 22.18
CA LYS A 156 -11.75 -1.74 22.34
C LYS A 156 -12.69 -0.83 21.56
N GLY A 157 -13.48 -1.37 20.62
CA GLY A 157 -14.40 -0.61 19.77
C GLY A 157 -13.68 0.28 18.75
N VAL A 158 -12.48 -0.10 18.30
CA VAL A 158 -11.62 0.74 17.46
C VAL A 158 -11.03 -0.02 16.27
N PHE A 159 -10.67 0.70 15.21
CA PHE A 159 -9.95 0.12 14.08
C PHE A 159 -8.45 0.14 14.32
N ARG A 160 -7.80 -1.03 14.17
CA ARG A 160 -6.34 -1.16 14.26
C ARG A 160 -5.73 -1.42 12.89
N GLN A 161 -4.61 -0.75 12.63
CA GLN A 161 -3.85 -0.89 11.40
C GLN A 161 -3.01 -2.18 11.45
N VAL A 162 -3.15 -3.03 10.44
CA VAL A 162 -2.42 -4.30 10.27
C VAL A 162 -1.25 -4.10 9.31
N THR A 163 -1.48 -3.42 8.19
CA THR A 163 -0.49 -3.21 7.14
C THR A 163 -0.77 -1.89 6.44
N LEU A 164 0.26 -1.09 6.20
CA LEU A 164 0.18 0.16 5.42
C LEU A 164 0.37 -0.13 3.94
N LEU A 165 -0.24 0.64 3.04
CA LEU A 165 -0.03 0.54 1.59
C LEU A 165 0.70 1.78 1.08
N GLU A 166 1.79 1.57 0.35
CA GLU A 166 2.53 2.65 -0.31
C GLU A 166 2.57 2.38 -1.82
N GLY A 167 1.96 3.25 -2.62
CA GLY A 167 1.85 3.12 -4.07
C GLY A 167 2.86 3.97 -4.82
N LYS A 168 3.40 3.42 -5.91
CA LYS A 168 4.17 4.19 -6.89
C LYS A 168 3.77 3.82 -8.31
N ARG A 169 3.83 4.83 -9.19
CA ARG A 169 3.50 4.69 -10.62
C ARG A 169 4.42 3.72 -11.33
N THR A 170 5.72 3.86 -11.09
CA THR A 170 6.79 3.14 -11.78
C THR A 170 7.94 2.86 -10.81
N PHE A 171 8.79 1.90 -11.18
CA PHE A 171 10.02 1.67 -10.43
C PHE A 171 10.88 2.93 -10.51
N GLN A 172 11.24 3.48 -9.35
CA GLN A 172 12.05 4.68 -9.27
C GLN A 172 13.49 4.45 -9.72
N LYS A 173 14.01 3.22 -9.57
CA LYS A 173 15.37 2.85 -9.94
C LYS A 173 15.44 1.39 -10.37
N ILE A 174 16.06 1.12 -11.51
CA ILE A 174 16.39 -0.22 -11.99
C ILE A 174 17.90 -0.26 -12.23
N VAL A 175 18.61 -1.19 -11.60
CA VAL A 175 20.06 -1.39 -11.76
C VAL A 175 20.30 -2.83 -12.14
N SER A 176 21.03 -3.07 -13.23
CA SER A 176 21.33 -4.42 -13.72
C SER A 176 20.08 -5.29 -13.96
N GLY A 177 18.97 -4.67 -14.37
CA GLY A 177 17.69 -5.35 -14.59
C GLY A 177 16.85 -5.61 -13.33
N GLU A 178 17.36 -5.25 -12.15
CA GLU A 178 16.64 -5.39 -10.88
C GLU A 178 16.10 -4.05 -10.40
N ALA A 179 14.81 -4.02 -10.05
CA ALA A 179 14.19 -2.85 -9.44
C ALA A 179 14.69 -2.68 -8.00
N LEU A 180 15.30 -1.53 -7.71
CA LEU A 180 15.80 -1.16 -6.39
C LEU A 180 14.80 -0.25 -5.67
N ILE A 181 14.71 -0.46 -4.36
CA ILE A 181 14.05 0.48 -3.46
C ILE A 181 15.07 1.59 -3.17
N THR A 182 14.69 2.84 -3.45
CA THR A 182 15.55 4.00 -3.18
C THR A 182 15.56 4.30 -1.68
N ASP A 183 16.63 4.90 -1.17
CA ASP A 183 16.70 5.34 0.23
C ASP A 183 15.56 6.30 0.56
N ARG A 184 15.16 7.14 -0.40
CA ARG A 184 14.01 8.05 -0.25
C ARG A 184 12.70 7.29 -0.04
N LEU A 185 12.41 6.28 -0.87
CA LEU A 185 11.20 5.48 -0.73
C LEU A 185 11.21 4.65 0.55
N LEU A 186 12.36 4.09 0.92
CA LEU A 186 12.50 3.38 2.18
C LEU A 186 12.27 4.32 3.37
N ALA A 187 12.85 5.53 3.34
CA ALA A 187 12.67 6.54 4.37
C ALA A 187 11.20 6.97 4.51
N GLN A 188 10.43 7.04 3.41
CA GLN A 188 9.00 7.30 3.44
C GLN A 188 8.25 6.20 4.22
N MET A 189 8.42 4.93 3.84
CA MET A 189 7.78 3.81 4.55
C MET A 189 8.23 3.69 6.00
N VAL A 190 9.51 3.97 6.29
CA VAL A 190 10.02 4.03 7.68
C VAL A 190 9.33 5.15 8.45
N GLY A 191 9.17 6.33 7.85
CA GLY A 191 8.47 7.46 8.45
C GLY A 191 7.01 7.13 8.78
N GLU A 192 6.29 6.49 7.86
CA GLU A 192 4.92 6.00 8.07
C GLU A 192 4.85 5.02 9.26
N VAL A 193 5.73 4.02 9.26
CA VAL A 193 5.79 2.99 10.31
C VAL A 193 6.13 3.60 11.66
N LEU A 194 7.12 4.49 11.73
CA LEU A 194 7.49 5.15 12.98
C LEU A 194 6.38 6.07 13.47
N ALA A 195 5.74 6.83 12.58
CA ALA A 195 4.64 7.69 12.96
C ALA A 195 3.44 6.88 13.49
N LEU A 196 3.14 5.70 12.91
CA LEU A 196 2.15 4.76 13.43
C LEU A 196 2.60 4.15 14.77
N ALA A 197 3.86 3.73 14.88
CA ALA A 197 4.42 3.13 16.09
C ALA A 197 4.40 4.11 17.27
N MET A 198 4.50 5.41 17.00
CA MET A 198 4.54 6.48 18.00
C MET A 198 3.18 7.09 18.32
N GLN A 199 2.10 6.73 17.61
CA GLN A 199 0.77 7.17 17.98
C GLN A 199 0.40 6.72 19.39
N ASP A 200 -0.29 7.62 20.10
CA ASP A 200 -0.94 7.32 21.36
C ASP A 200 -2.29 6.60 21.10
N GLU A 201 -2.76 5.80 22.05
CA GLU A 201 -4.02 5.06 21.92
C GLU A 201 -5.26 5.98 21.92
N SER A 202 -5.07 7.29 22.11
CA SER A 202 -6.12 8.31 22.05
C SER A 202 -6.67 8.56 20.64
N ASP A 203 -5.89 8.37 19.57
CA ASP A 203 -6.41 8.33 18.20
C ASP A 203 -6.78 6.90 17.80
N ALA A 204 -8.00 6.52 18.15
CA ALA A 204 -8.59 5.20 17.92
C ALA A 204 -8.44 4.65 16.48
N ARG A 205 -8.20 5.47 15.45
CA ARG A 205 -8.10 5.00 14.05
C ARG A 205 -6.67 4.74 13.59
N LYS A 206 -5.68 5.27 14.30
CA LYS A 206 -4.26 5.24 13.90
C LYS A 206 -3.41 4.45 14.90
N VAL A 207 -3.95 3.36 15.42
CA VAL A 207 -3.22 2.45 16.32
C VAL A 207 -2.88 1.17 15.58
N GLY A 208 -1.63 0.71 15.68
CA GLY A 208 -1.22 -0.59 15.15
C GLY A 208 -1.84 -1.77 15.91
N VAL A 209 -1.93 -2.93 15.26
CA VAL A 209 -2.24 -4.19 15.96
C VAL A 209 -1.14 -4.61 16.93
N SER A 210 0.11 -4.28 16.63
CA SER A 210 1.26 -4.51 17.50
C SER A 210 1.95 -3.19 17.83
N ARG A 211 2.67 -3.17 18.96
CA ARG A 211 3.51 -2.04 19.38
C ARG A 211 4.94 -2.12 18.84
N THR A 212 5.37 -3.29 18.36
CA THR A 212 6.75 -3.51 17.88
C THR A 212 6.83 -4.06 16.45
N GLU A 213 5.76 -4.68 15.96
CA GLU A 213 5.75 -5.33 14.64
C GLU A 213 4.84 -4.55 13.70
N PHE A 214 5.41 -4.04 12.61
CA PHE A 214 4.68 -3.25 11.63
C PHE A 214 4.94 -3.79 10.23
N PHE A 215 3.92 -3.70 9.38
CA PHE A 215 3.99 -4.21 8.02
C PHE A 215 3.65 -3.10 7.03
N ALA A 216 4.36 -3.06 5.92
CA ALA A 216 4.00 -2.26 4.75
C ALA A 216 3.94 -3.14 3.51
N LEU A 217 2.95 -2.88 2.66
CA LEU A 217 2.82 -3.42 1.33
C LEU A 217 3.19 -2.31 0.36
N HIS A 218 4.28 -2.49 -0.36
CA HIS A 218 4.65 -1.57 -1.41
C HIS A 218 4.16 -2.09 -2.76
N ALA A 219 3.40 -1.25 -3.48
CA ALA A 219 2.87 -1.55 -4.80
C ALA A 219 3.51 -0.63 -5.85
N THR A 220 4.04 -1.22 -6.91
CA THR A 220 4.56 -0.49 -8.07
C THR A 220 4.12 -1.15 -9.35
N ALA A 221 3.31 -0.46 -10.16
CA ALA A 221 2.64 -1.03 -11.32
C ALA A 221 1.83 -2.30 -10.97
N HIS A 222 2.29 -3.47 -11.43
CA HIS A 222 1.72 -4.80 -11.14
C HIS A 222 2.60 -5.66 -10.24
N TYR A 223 3.61 -5.05 -9.60
CA TYR A 223 4.48 -5.70 -8.65
C TYR A 223 4.12 -5.31 -7.21
N LEU A 224 4.24 -6.27 -6.31
CA LEU A 224 4.10 -6.09 -4.88
C LEU A 224 5.39 -6.49 -4.15
N LYS A 225 5.67 -5.84 -3.03
CA LYS A 225 6.75 -6.21 -2.12
C LYS A 225 6.29 -5.98 -0.68
N PHE A 226 6.44 -7.00 0.16
CA PHE A 226 6.10 -6.90 1.57
C PHE A 226 7.33 -6.46 2.37
N PHE A 227 7.11 -5.58 3.34
CA PHE A 227 8.08 -5.15 4.32
C PHE A 227 7.56 -5.47 5.72
N HIS A 228 8.46 -5.97 6.55
CA HIS A 228 8.24 -6.20 7.97
C HIS A 228 9.28 -5.38 8.74
N PHE A 229 8.77 -4.51 9.60
CA PHE A 229 9.56 -3.62 10.44
C PHE A 229 9.43 -4.06 11.88
N HIS A 230 10.56 -4.24 12.55
CA HIS A 230 10.63 -4.39 13.99
C HIS A 230 11.12 -3.09 14.61
N VAL A 231 10.27 -2.45 15.40
CA VAL A 231 10.56 -1.20 16.11
C VAL A 231 10.57 -1.51 17.60
N SER A 232 11.75 -1.66 18.18
CA SER A 232 11.86 -1.97 19.60
C SER A 232 11.43 -0.77 20.47
N SER A 233 10.97 -1.05 21.70
CA SER A 233 10.63 0.02 22.65
C SER A 233 11.83 0.92 22.96
N ALA A 234 13.05 0.37 22.93
CA ALA A 234 14.28 1.13 23.12
C ALA A 234 14.53 2.08 21.95
N TYR A 235 14.40 1.59 20.72
CA TYR A 235 14.50 2.41 19.52
C TYR A 235 13.47 3.54 19.55
N LYS A 236 12.18 3.20 19.73
CA LYS A 236 11.09 4.17 19.82
C LYS A 236 11.35 5.27 20.86
N GLY A 237 11.78 4.88 22.06
CA GLY A 237 12.07 5.82 23.15
C GLY A 237 13.24 6.74 22.84
N SER A 238 14.31 6.22 22.23
CA SER A 238 15.47 7.03 21.84
C SER A 238 15.21 7.92 20.62
N TYR A 239 14.39 7.47 19.68
CA TYR A 239 14.06 8.21 18.45
C TYR A 239 13.29 9.50 18.77
N GLY A 240 12.35 9.45 19.73
CA GLY A 240 11.66 10.65 20.22
C GLY A 240 12.55 11.62 21.01
N GLY A 241 13.78 11.22 21.35
CA GLY A 241 14.73 11.99 22.17
C GLY A 241 15.98 12.47 21.44
N ILE A 242 16.12 12.25 20.12
CA ILE A 242 17.20 12.82 19.31
C ILE A 242 17.21 14.35 19.50
N ASP A 243 18.33 15.06 19.47
CA ASP A 243 18.37 16.54 19.46
C ASP A 243 18.59 17.03 18.01
N GLU A 244 17.99 18.16 17.59
CA GLU A 244 18.29 18.79 16.29
C GLU A 244 19.76 19.21 16.19
N ASN A 245 20.37 19.56 17.33
CA ASN A 245 21.74 20.08 17.38
C ASN A 245 22.81 18.96 17.44
N ASP A 246 22.41 17.72 17.69
CA ASP A 246 23.28 16.54 17.65
C ASP A 246 22.52 15.35 17.03
N PRO A 247 22.41 15.30 15.70
CA PRO A 247 21.72 14.22 14.99
C PRO A 247 22.58 12.95 14.92
N SER A 248 23.56 12.75 15.80
CA SER A 248 24.40 11.57 15.72
C SER A 248 23.62 10.30 16.05
N ASP A 249 23.80 9.26 15.24
CA ASP A 249 23.24 7.91 15.45
C ASP A 249 23.68 7.29 16.80
N THR A 250 24.65 7.89 17.49
CA THR A 250 25.13 7.44 18.80
C THR A 250 24.06 7.53 19.90
N LEU A 251 23.02 8.35 19.69
CA LEU A 251 21.90 8.51 20.62
C LEU A 251 20.79 7.48 20.40
N LEU A 252 20.71 6.85 19.22
CA LEU A 252 19.73 5.80 18.95
C LEU A 252 20.10 4.53 19.70
N LYS A 253 19.17 4.04 20.51
CA LYS A 253 19.29 2.76 21.19
C LYS A 253 18.70 1.70 20.28
N ASP A 254 19.47 0.65 19.99
CA ASP A 254 19.06 -0.48 19.13
C ASP A 254 18.93 -0.08 17.64
N VAL A 255 18.55 -1.03 16.79
CA VAL A 255 18.39 -0.84 15.34
C VAL A 255 16.96 -1.08 14.89
N LEU A 256 16.48 -0.26 13.96
CA LEU A 256 15.24 -0.53 13.24
C LEU A 256 15.50 -1.65 12.22
N ALA A 257 15.02 -2.86 12.53
CA ALA A 257 15.23 -4.01 11.66
C ALA A 257 14.13 -4.09 10.60
N VAL A 258 14.53 -4.17 9.32
CA VAL A 258 13.61 -4.28 8.18
C VAL A 258 13.90 -5.55 7.40
N LYS A 259 12.86 -6.36 7.21
CA LYS A 259 12.87 -7.53 6.31
C LYS A 259 11.95 -7.27 5.13
N SER A 260 12.29 -7.78 3.96
CA SER A 260 11.42 -7.68 2.79
C SER A 260 11.44 -8.92 1.92
N THR A 261 10.35 -9.16 1.18
CA THR A 261 10.31 -10.17 0.12
C THR A 261 11.08 -9.69 -1.11
N HIS A 262 11.34 -10.57 -2.08
CA HIS A 262 11.64 -10.12 -3.45
C HIS A 262 10.40 -9.42 -4.06
N TRP A 263 10.57 -8.79 -5.22
CA TRP A 263 9.45 -8.25 -5.99
C TRP A 263 8.57 -9.36 -6.55
N LEU A 264 7.26 -9.26 -6.35
CA LEU A 264 6.27 -10.26 -6.71
C LEU A 264 5.36 -9.72 -7.81
N ASP A 265 5.54 -10.23 -9.02
CA ASP A 265 4.75 -9.89 -10.22
C ASP A 265 3.37 -10.58 -10.19
N ILE A 266 2.28 -9.81 -10.12
CA ILE A 266 0.90 -10.34 -10.12
C ILE A 266 0.60 -11.15 -11.40
N LYS A 267 1.28 -10.92 -12.52
CA LYS A 267 1.09 -11.70 -13.75
C LYS A 267 1.57 -13.15 -13.60
N GLN A 268 2.47 -13.44 -12.65
CA GLN A 268 3.06 -14.76 -12.48
C GLN A 268 2.32 -15.58 -11.40
N SER A 269 1.89 -16.80 -11.74
CA SER A 269 1.13 -17.66 -10.83
C SER A 269 1.87 -18.00 -9.53
N GLY A 270 3.17 -18.28 -9.63
CA GLY A 270 4.03 -18.53 -8.47
C GLY A 270 4.07 -17.34 -7.51
N HIS A 271 4.21 -16.12 -8.05
CA HIS A 271 4.20 -14.89 -7.26
C HIS A 271 2.83 -14.61 -6.64
N ARG A 272 1.72 -14.82 -7.37
CA ARG A 272 0.37 -14.71 -6.81
C ARG A 272 0.18 -15.62 -5.60
N LYS A 273 0.72 -16.84 -5.65
CA LYS A 273 0.69 -17.77 -4.51
C LYS A 273 1.44 -17.20 -3.31
N ILE A 274 2.65 -16.69 -3.52
CA ILE A 274 3.46 -16.09 -2.46
C ILE A 274 2.74 -14.88 -1.84
N ILE A 275 2.14 -14.00 -2.65
CA ILE A 275 1.36 -12.84 -2.18
C ILE A 275 0.18 -13.31 -1.32
N ALA A 276 -0.59 -14.28 -1.81
CA ALA A 276 -1.74 -14.81 -1.07
C ALA A 276 -1.31 -15.47 0.25
N ASP A 277 -0.22 -16.24 0.26
CA ASP A 277 0.31 -16.88 1.46
C ASP A 277 0.74 -15.84 2.52
N HIS A 278 1.36 -14.72 2.12
CA HIS A 278 1.70 -13.62 3.04
C HIS A 278 0.44 -12.96 3.63
N LEU A 279 -0.58 -12.70 2.81
CA LEU A 279 -1.85 -12.14 3.29
C LEU A 279 -2.58 -13.08 4.26
N LEU A 280 -2.56 -14.39 3.98
CA LEU A 280 -3.11 -15.40 4.89
C LEU A 280 -2.31 -15.50 6.21
N ALA A 281 -0.98 -15.36 6.14
CA ALA A 281 -0.13 -15.29 7.32
C ALA A 281 -0.45 -14.04 8.17
N LEU A 282 -0.66 -12.88 7.54
CA LEU A 282 -1.09 -11.65 8.23
C LEU A 282 -2.42 -11.85 8.96
N ILE A 283 -3.42 -12.47 8.32
CA ILE A 283 -4.70 -12.80 8.98
C ILE A 283 -4.47 -13.65 10.24
N SER A 284 -3.63 -14.70 10.14
CA SER A 284 -3.32 -15.59 11.26
C SER A 284 -2.59 -14.86 12.38
N TRP A 285 -1.59 -14.04 12.02
CA TRP A 285 -0.80 -13.26 12.96
C TRP A 285 -1.66 -12.23 13.70
N THR A 286 -2.53 -11.49 12.99
CA THR A 286 -3.44 -10.52 13.60
C THR A 286 -4.38 -11.17 14.61
N ARG A 287 -4.89 -12.37 14.30
CA ARG A 287 -5.73 -13.14 15.24
C ARG A 287 -5.00 -13.51 16.50
N GLN A 288 -3.76 -13.97 16.38
CA GLN A 288 -2.93 -14.27 17.53
C GLN A 288 -2.71 -13.02 18.39
N LYS A 289 -2.41 -11.88 17.76
CA LYS A 289 -2.15 -10.61 18.47
C LYS A 289 -3.35 -10.01 19.17
N LEU A 290 -4.56 -10.21 18.65
CA LEU A 290 -5.78 -9.75 19.31
C LEU A 290 -6.30 -10.72 20.37
N ALA A 291 -5.71 -11.91 20.49
CA ALA A 291 -6.03 -12.88 21.53
C ALA A 291 -5.04 -12.84 22.72
N GLU A 292 -3.96 -12.05 22.61
CA GLU A 292 -2.98 -11.75 23.66
C GLU A 292 -3.50 -10.62 24.57
#